data_AF-A0A538GYK5-F1
#
_entry.id   AF-A0A538GYK5-F1
#
_cell.length_a   1.000
_cell.length_b   1.000
_cell.length_c   1.000
_cell.angle_alpha   90.00
_cell.angle_beta   90.00
_cell.angle_gamma   90.00
#
_symmetry.space_group_name_H-M   'P 1'
#
loop_
_entity.id
_entity.type
_entity.pdbx_description
1 polymer ?
#
loop_
_entity_poly.entity_id
_entity_poly.type
_entity_poly.pdbx_seq_one_letter_code
_entity_poly.pdbx_strand_id
1 'polypeptide(L)'
;MGGRAERGALSIRAVARARCPRARSSRSRRRVPRRAGRRPCRRAGAARRAVRRANALHALGAPAADRWRRLARRARPRRGGAPAPCPRHAPIRRGRRARERRVVQPGRAGRGGGPTAGGSAAVKVRAHAPGRVNLIGDHTDYMGGLVLPMAVDRGTTVTGERGGDVVRLVSADEAGEAVVALDVDEPAAAEPRWARHVAGVVWALRPREGFDGEVATTLPLGAGLSSSTALEVAVALAVGYDGARLEFASALQRAEQAATGVPCGLMDQLVIIGGVAGHALLIDCASLETAPVPIPDEVDVVIAHSGQRRELGLSAYAERRAQCEAAEAVVGPLRAASRAEVEAIADPLLRRRARHVVSENERVRDFAAALSSGDPETAGALMDESHRSLAEDFDCSTPKLDELVARLRGTPGVLGARLTGAGWGGCVVALARAGATVDGRRVRAVGAASVLRW
;
A
#
# COMPACT_ATOMS: atom_id res chain seq x y z
N MET A 1 55.88 3.08 43.94
CA MET A 1 54.89 3.10 42.85
C MET A 1 54.06 4.38 43.05
N GLY A 2 54.06 5.41 42.23
CA GLY A 2 54.44 5.63 40.84
C GLY A 2 53.37 6.56 40.26
N GLY A 3 53.59 7.89 40.31
CA GLY A 3 52.64 8.90 39.82
C GLY A 3 53.38 9.99 39.07
N ARG A 4 53.16 10.04 37.75
CA ARG A 4 53.87 10.84 36.74
C ARG A 4 53.26 12.23 36.58
N ALA A 5 54.13 13.21 36.34
CA ALA A 5 53.85 14.36 35.51
C ALA A 5 55.08 14.61 34.61
N GLU A 6 54.89 14.64 33.29
CA GLU A 6 55.16 15.82 32.44
C GLU A 6 55.24 15.47 30.95
N ARG A 7 54.35 16.16 30.22
CA ARG A 7 54.43 16.80 28.90
C ARG A 7 55.43 16.25 27.86
N GLY A 8 54.88 15.92 26.69
CA GLY A 8 55.61 15.83 25.43
C GLY A 8 54.68 16.01 24.25
N ALA A 9 54.77 17.16 23.58
CA ALA A 9 54.13 17.44 22.31
C ALA A 9 54.78 16.59 21.19
N LEU A 10 53.97 16.02 20.30
CA LEU A 10 54.47 15.41 19.07
C LEU A 10 53.55 15.67 17.88
N SER A 11 54.23 15.78 16.75
CA SER A 11 53.88 16.50 15.54
C SER A 11 53.06 15.69 14.54
N ILE A 12 52.31 16.44 13.74
CA ILE A 12 51.55 16.01 12.57
C ILE A 12 52.55 15.58 11.47
N ARG A 13 52.44 14.33 10.99
CA ARG A 13 53.03 13.90 9.71
C ARG A 13 51.93 13.40 8.77
N ALA A 14 51.83 14.08 7.63
CA ALA A 14 51.01 13.74 6.50
C ALA A 14 51.49 12.43 5.85
N VAL A 15 50.55 11.55 5.50
CA VAL A 15 50.78 10.37 4.67
C VAL A 15 50.31 10.67 3.25
N ALA A 16 51.28 10.67 2.33
CA ALA A 16 51.09 10.93 0.91
C ALA A 16 50.43 9.73 0.19
N ARG A 17 49.56 10.08 -0.76
CA ARG A 17 48.85 9.19 -1.68
C ARG A 17 49.82 8.55 -2.69
N ALA A 18 49.82 7.23 -2.78
CA ALA A 18 50.47 6.50 -3.87
C ALA A 18 49.48 6.24 -5.02
N ARG A 19 49.89 6.63 -6.23
CA ARG A 19 49.19 6.47 -7.50
C ARG A 19 49.44 5.07 -8.08
N CYS A 20 48.39 4.45 -8.61
CA CYS A 20 48.47 3.22 -9.42
C CYS A 20 48.70 3.58 -10.90
N PRO A 21 49.66 2.96 -11.62
CA PRO A 21 49.94 3.30 -13.01
C PRO A 21 49.07 2.52 -14.02
N ARG A 22 48.62 3.24 -15.05
CA ARG A 22 47.98 2.72 -16.26
C ARG A 22 49.01 2.01 -17.13
N ALA A 23 48.71 0.78 -17.57
CA ALA A 23 49.39 0.13 -18.68
C ALA A 23 48.57 0.26 -19.97
N ARG A 24 49.13 0.93 -20.97
CA ARG A 24 48.76 0.84 -22.39
C ARG A 24 49.76 -0.09 -23.06
N SER A 25 49.29 -1.03 -23.86
CA SER A 25 50.08 -1.59 -24.96
C SER A 25 49.18 -1.84 -26.17
N SER A 26 49.83 -1.92 -27.33
CA SER A 26 49.35 -1.50 -28.64
C SER A 26 49.39 -2.67 -29.64
N ARG A 27 48.83 -2.40 -30.83
CA ARG A 27 48.86 -3.19 -32.10
C ARG A 27 47.72 -4.22 -32.20
N SER A 28 47.04 -4.42 -33.34
CA SER A 28 47.38 -4.13 -34.73
C SER A 28 46.13 -3.94 -35.60
N ARG A 29 46.32 -3.24 -36.73
CA ARG A 29 45.34 -2.97 -37.78
C ARG A 29 45.17 -4.20 -38.68
N ARG A 30 43.94 -4.56 -39.03
CA ARG A 30 43.59 -5.14 -40.35
C ARG A 30 42.29 -4.52 -40.87
N ARG A 31 42.39 -3.88 -42.03
CA ARG A 31 41.28 -3.43 -42.90
C ARG A 31 40.88 -4.61 -43.82
N VAL A 32 39.61 -4.76 -44.24
CA VAL A 32 39.01 -4.44 -45.57
C VAL A 32 37.92 -5.54 -45.83
N PRO A 33 36.84 -5.41 -46.64
CA PRO A 33 36.14 -4.25 -47.20
C PRO A 33 34.61 -4.20 -46.93
N ARG A 34 34.02 -3.02 -47.17
CA ARG A 34 32.62 -2.81 -47.54
C ARG A 34 32.41 -3.14 -49.02
N ARG A 35 31.27 -3.74 -49.39
CA ARG A 35 30.68 -3.60 -50.73
C ARG A 35 29.25 -3.06 -50.60
N ALA A 36 29.04 -1.96 -51.32
CA ALA A 36 27.75 -1.37 -51.61
C ALA A 36 27.12 -2.05 -52.83
N GLY A 37 25.79 -2.13 -52.85
CA GLY A 37 24.99 -2.56 -54.00
C GLY A 37 23.55 -2.10 -53.81
N ARG A 38 23.04 -1.37 -54.79
CA ARG A 38 21.92 -0.42 -54.74
C ARG A 38 20.52 -1.08 -54.78
N ARG A 39 19.53 -0.35 -54.23
CA ARG A 39 18.05 -0.45 -54.42
C ARG A 39 17.63 -0.12 -55.90
N PRO A 40 16.34 0.06 -56.30
CA PRO A 40 15.02 -0.11 -55.62
C PRO A 40 13.89 -0.74 -56.50
N CYS A 41 12.73 -1.04 -55.89
CA CYS A 41 11.34 -0.81 -56.37
C CYS A 41 10.38 -1.60 -55.44
N ARG A 42 9.12 -1.26 -55.16
CA ARG A 42 8.24 -0.10 -55.33
C ARG A 42 7.09 -0.30 -54.32
N ARG A 43 6.39 0.79 -54.01
CA ARG A 43 5.28 0.96 -53.07
C ARG A 43 4.09 -0.01 -53.28
N ALA A 44 3.52 -0.44 -52.16
CA ALA A 44 2.07 -0.47 -51.86
C ALA A 44 1.98 -0.56 -50.31
N GLY A 45 1.22 0.21 -49.54
CA GLY A 45 -0.02 0.87 -49.86
C GLY A 45 -1.17 0.13 -49.16
N ALA A 46 -1.56 0.66 -48.01
CA ALA A 46 -2.88 0.53 -47.38
C ALA A 46 -3.18 -0.58 -46.34
N ALA A 47 -3.95 -0.11 -45.37
CA ALA A 47 -5.01 -0.79 -44.63
C ALA A 47 -4.63 -1.61 -43.40
N ARG A 48 -4.63 -0.88 -42.28
CA ARG A 48 -5.24 -1.33 -41.02
C ARG A 48 -6.54 -2.09 -41.33
N ARG A 49 -6.61 -3.37 -40.98
CA ARG A 49 -7.87 -4.08 -40.78
C ARG A 49 -7.83 -4.77 -39.43
N ALA A 50 -8.79 -4.38 -38.61
CA ALA A 50 -9.17 -5.03 -37.37
C ALA A 50 -9.43 -6.53 -37.59
N VAL A 51 -8.97 -7.35 -36.66
CA VAL A 51 -9.49 -8.70 -36.47
C VAL A 51 -10.25 -8.70 -35.15
N ARG A 52 -11.56 -8.52 -35.26
CA ARG A 52 -12.53 -9.13 -34.34
C ARG A 52 -12.57 -10.63 -34.64
N ARG A 53 -12.14 -11.46 -33.69
CA ARG A 53 -12.66 -12.82 -33.43
C ARG A 53 -12.47 -13.04 -31.92
N ALA A 54 -13.52 -12.89 -31.11
CA ALA A 54 -14.66 -13.78 -30.90
C ALA A 54 -14.43 -14.68 -29.69
N ASN A 55 -15.19 -14.38 -28.64
CA ASN A 55 -15.57 -15.29 -27.55
C ASN A 55 -15.86 -16.68 -28.10
N ALA A 56 -15.13 -17.69 -27.63
CA ALA A 56 -15.58 -19.07 -27.54
C ALA A 56 -14.53 -19.93 -26.83
N LEU A 57 -14.33 -19.72 -25.52
CA LEU A 57 -13.87 -20.76 -24.59
C LEU A 57 -14.52 -20.52 -23.21
N HIS A 58 -15.85 -20.58 -23.20
CA HIS A 58 -16.61 -20.93 -22.00
C HIS A 58 -16.95 -22.41 -22.10
N ALA A 59 -16.08 -23.24 -21.57
CA ALA A 59 -16.37 -24.58 -21.07
C ALA A 59 -15.01 -25.19 -20.74
N LEU A 60 -14.67 -25.23 -19.45
CA LEU A 60 -13.93 -26.28 -18.75
C LEU A 60 -13.62 -25.75 -17.32
N GLY A 61 -14.42 -26.20 -16.35
CA GLY A 61 -14.00 -26.35 -14.96
C GLY A 61 -13.91 -25.11 -14.05
N ALA A 62 -15.04 -24.47 -13.74
CA ALA A 62 -15.13 -23.66 -12.52
C ALA A 62 -15.47 -24.55 -11.32
N PRO A 63 -14.64 -24.58 -10.26
CA PRO A 63 -15.20 -24.46 -8.91
C PRO A 63 -14.24 -23.77 -7.92
N ALA A 64 -13.80 -22.52 -8.19
CA ALA A 64 -13.07 -21.72 -7.19
C ALA A 64 -13.97 -20.63 -6.58
N ALA A 65 -14.65 -19.83 -7.41
CA ALA A 65 -15.51 -18.71 -6.97
C ALA A 65 -16.62 -19.10 -5.97
N ASP A 66 -17.13 -20.32 -6.10
CA ASP A 66 -18.25 -20.84 -5.29
C ASP A 66 -17.84 -21.35 -3.90
N ARG A 67 -16.56 -21.68 -3.71
CA ARG A 67 -16.02 -22.09 -2.40
C ARG A 67 -15.75 -20.85 -1.52
N TRP A 68 -15.33 -19.74 -2.13
CA TRP A 68 -15.08 -18.44 -1.47
C TRP A 68 -16.35 -17.81 -0.88
N ARG A 69 -17.44 -17.77 -1.66
CA ARG A 69 -18.72 -17.24 -1.18
C ARG A 69 -19.32 -18.06 -0.02
N ARG A 70 -18.94 -19.34 0.10
CA ARG A 70 -19.39 -20.23 1.18
C ARG A 70 -18.60 -20.01 2.48
N LEU A 71 -17.30 -19.70 2.41
CA LEU A 71 -16.50 -19.31 3.60
C LEU A 71 -17.00 -18.00 4.20
N ALA A 72 -17.23 -16.97 3.36
CA ALA A 72 -17.78 -15.68 3.81
C ALA A 72 -19.21 -15.77 4.41
N ARG A 73 -20.00 -16.78 4.02
CA ARG A 73 -21.35 -17.00 4.56
C ARG A 73 -21.38 -17.77 5.87
N ARG A 74 -20.33 -18.53 6.21
CA ARG A 74 -20.25 -19.30 7.46
C ARG A 74 -19.85 -18.45 8.68
N ALA A 75 -19.33 -17.24 8.46
CA ALA A 75 -18.99 -16.27 9.50
C ALA A 75 -20.20 -15.45 10.02
N ARG A 76 -21.37 -16.07 10.19
CA ARG A 76 -22.50 -15.45 10.92
C ARG A 76 -22.60 -16.05 12.32
N PRO A 77 -22.44 -15.27 13.41
CA PRO A 77 -22.61 -15.81 14.74
C PRO A 77 -24.08 -16.26 14.94
N ARG A 78 -24.24 -17.45 15.52
CA ARG A 78 -25.53 -17.95 16.02
C ARG A 78 -26.02 -16.97 17.09
N ARG A 79 -27.17 -16.34 16.87
CA ARG A 79 -27.86 -15.49 17.86
C ARG A 79 -28.31 -16.36 19.02
N GLY A 80 -27.79 -16.11 20.22
CA GLY A 80 -28.31 -16.59 21.48
C GLY A 80 -28.46 -15.42 22.45
N GLY A 81 -29.63 -15.31 23.09
CA GLY A 81 -29.88 -14.41 24.23
C GLY A 81 -30.59 -13.09 23.88
N ALA A 82 -31.90 -13.05 24.12
CA ALA A 82 -32.67 -11.81 24.16
C ALA A 82 -32.53 -11.12 25.53
N PRO A 83 -32.53 -9.78 25.59
CA PRO A 83 -33.01 -9.05 26.75
C PRO A 83 -34.33 -8.31 26.49
N ALA A 84 -35.08 -8.13 27.57
CA ALA A 84 -36.47 -7.66 27.67
C ALA A 84 -36.72 -6.21 27.19
N PRO A 85 -37.98 -5.81 26.91
CA PRO A 85 -38.32 -4.56 26.24
C PRO A 85 -38.56 -3.40 27.24
N CYS A 86 -38.09 -2.20 26.88
CA CYS A 86 -38.45 -0.93 27.53
C CYS A 86 -39.32 -0.06 26.61
N PRO A 87 -40.12 0.88 27.17
CA PRO A 87 -41.50 1.07 26.77
C PRO A 87 -41.74 2.10 25.66
N ARG A 88 -42.91 1.92 25.04
CA ARG A 88 -43.49 2.64 23.91
C ARG A 88 -43.65 4.13 24.18
N HIS A 89 -43.31 4.97 23.20
CA HIS A 89 -43.78 6.35 23.08
C HIS A 89 -44.88 6.46 22.03
N ALA A 90 -45.94 7.19 22.40
CA ALA A 90 -47.19 7.36 21.69
C ALA A 90 -47.06 8.25 20.43
N PRO A 91 -47.96 8.10 19.43
CA PRO A 91 -47.86 8.83 18.18
C PRO A 91 -48.42 10.25 18.27
N ILE A 92 -47.66 11.23 17.79
CA ILE A 92 -48.13 12.62 17.62
C ILE A 92 -48.94 12.73 16.33
N ARG A 93 -50.15 13.29 16.48
CA ARG A 93 -51.19 13.47 15.45
C ARG A 93 -50.75 14.44 14.34
N ARG A 94 -51.07 14.07 13.10
CA ARG A 94 -51.08 14.97 11.92
C ARG A 94 -52.23 15.98 12.04
N GLY A 95 -51.90 17.27 12.01
CA GLY A 95 -52.86 18.37 11.83
C GLY A 95 -52.64 19.06 10.49
N ARG A 96 -53.64 18.99 9.60
CA ARG A 96 -53.79 19.83 8.40
C ARG A 96 -54.35 21.20 8.81
N ARG A 97 -53.74 22.31 8.39
CA ARG A 97 -54.38 23.61 8.04
C ARG A 97 -53.45 24.31 7.04
N ALA A 98 -53.85 24.47 5.78
CA ALA A 98 -54.72 25.50 5.20
C ALA A 98 -53.92 26.75 4.78
N ARG A 99 -54.09 27.08 3.50
CA ARG A 99 -53.44 28.13 2.72
C ARG A 99 -53.94 29.50 3.15
N GLU A 100 -53.06 30.50 3.19
CA GLU A 100 -53.41 31.87 2.82
C GLU A 100 -52.31 32.50 1.97
N ARG A 101 -52.73 33.00 0.81
CA ARG A 101 -51.94 33.81 -0.12
C ARG A 101 -52.08 35.26 0.31
N ARG A 102 -50.97 35.99 0.45
CA ARG A 102 -50.98 37.46 0.40
C ARG A 102 -50.08 37.92 -0.73
N VAL A 103 -50.71 38.67 -1.62
CA VAL A 103 -50.14 39.45 -2.71
C VAL A 103 -49.50 40.70 -2.11
N VAL A 104 -48.27 41.03 -2.50
CA VAL A 104 -47.65 42.35 -2.29
C VAL A 104 -47.04 42.79 -3.63
N GLN A 105 -47.43 43.96 -4.10
CA GLN A 105 -46.97 44.62 -5.32
C GLN A 105 -45.62 45.36 -5.11
N PRO A 106 -44.90 45.73 -6.19
CA PRO A 106 -43.51 46.17 -6.12
C PRO A 106 -43.37 47.68 -5.87
N GLY A 107 -42.37 48.07 -5.08
CA GLY A 107 -42.07 49.47 -4.77
C GLY A 107 -40.58 49.76 -4.70
N ARG A 108 -40.09 50.40 -5.77
CA ARG A 108 -38.97 51.36 -5.91
C ARG A 108 -37.54 51.02 -5.47
N ALA A 109 -36.65 51.31 -6.42
CA ALA A 109 -35.20 51.31 -6.36
C ALA A 109 -34.61 52.23 -5.29
N GLY A 110 -33.59 51.72 -4.61
CA GLY A 110 -32.58 52.48 -3.87
C GLY A 110 -31.23 51.81 -4.10
N ARG A 111 -30.29 52.57 -4.71
CA ARG A 111 -28.89 52.18 -4.88
C ARG A 111 -28.20 52.22 -3.51
N GLY A 112 -27.42 51.20 -3.18
CA GLY A 112 -26.49 51.25 -2.06
C GLY A 112 -25.86 49.90 -1.71
N GLY A 113 -24.54 49.81 -1.85
CA GLY A 113 -23.67 48.83 -1.17
C GLY A 113 -23.80 47.38 -1.63
N GLY A 114 -22.81 46.89 -2.39
CA GLY A 114 -22.73 45.48 -2.75
C GLY A 114 -22.65 44.57 -1.51
N PRO A 115 -23.16 43.32 -1.59
CA PRO A 115 -22.81 42.32 -0.61
C PRO A 115 -21.36 41.92 -0.87
N THR A 116 -20.48 42.32 0.03
CA THR A 116 -19.18 41.68 0.23
C THR A 116 -19.39 40.17 0.26
N ALA A 117 -18.54 39.47 -0.49
CA ALA A 117 -18.47 38.01 -0.59
C ALA A 117 -18.85 37.35 0.74
N GLY A 118 -19.89 36.51 0.71
CA GLY A 118 -20.23 35.66 1.83
C GLY A 118 -19.00 34.83 2.18
N GLY A 119 -18.40 35.12 3.33
CA GLY A 119 -17.35 34.29 3.89
C GLY A 119 -17.93 32.90 4.09
N SER A 120 -17.56 31.97 3.21
CA SER A 120 -17.76 30.55 3.46
C SER A 120 -17.14 30.26 4.82
N ALA A 121 -17.95 29.82 5.79
CA ALA A 121 -17.45 29.49 7.11
C ALA A 121 -16.34 28.45 6.96
N ALA A 122 -15.15 28.74 7.48
CA ALA A 122 -14.00 27.86 7.38
C ALA A 122 -14.38 26.46 7.89
N VAL A 123 -14.30 25.47 7.00
CA VAL A 123 -14.74 24.11 7.32
C VAL A 123 -13.59 23.41 8.03
N LYS A 124 -13.68 23.31 9.36
CA LYS A 124 -12.75 22.56 10.19
C LYS A 124 -12.88 21.06 9.93
N VAL A 125 -11.78 20.41 9.55
CA VAL A 125 -11.72 18.97 9.26
C VAL A 125 -10.62 18.29 10.08
N ARG A 126 -10.96 17.13 10.64
CA ARG A 126 -10.00 16.17 11.17
C ARG A 126 -10.15 14.85 10.43
N ALA A 127 -9.16 14.44 9.67
CA ALA A 127 -9.15 13.16 8.96
C ALA A 127 -8.12 12.24 9.58
N HIS A 128 -8.47 10.96 9.74
CA HIS A 128 -7.56 9.93 10.23
C HIS A 128 -7.52 8.75 9.27
N ALA A 129 -6.32 8.26 8.98
CA ALA A 129 -6.11 7.05 8.20
C ALA A 129 -5.13 6.12 8.94
N PRO A 130 -5.50 4.84 9.14
CA PRO A 130 -4.58 3.86 9.70
C PRO A 130 -3.44 3.56 8.72
N GLY A 131 -2.32 3.06 9.24
CA GLY A 131 -1.37 2.31 8.43
C GLY A 131 -1.84 0.87 8.25
N ARG A 132 -0.98 0.02 7.72
CA ARG A 132 -1.29 -1.40 7.51
C ARG A 132 -0.10 -2.31 7.69
N VAL A 133 -0.37 -3.56 8.03
CA VAL A 133 0.61 -4.66 7.94
C VAL A 133 0.06 -5.73 7.01
N ASN A 134 0.90 -6.27 6.12
CA ASN A 134 0.50 -7.42 5.31
C ASN A 134 0.82 -8.71 6.08
N LEU A 135 -0.18 -9.53 6.38
CA LEU A 135 0.03 -10.77 7.12
C LEU A 135 0.66 -11.82 6.20
N ILE A 136 0.17 -11.95 4.96
CA ILE A 136 0.68 -12.89 3.94
C ILE A 136 0.27 -12.42 2.54
N GLY A 137 0.96 -12.88 1.48
CA GLY A 137 0.63 -12.53 0.10
C GLY A 137 1.56 -11.50 -0.57
N ASP A 138 2.73 -11.21 0.01
CA ASP A 138 3.62 -10.20 -0.55
C ASP A 138 4.04 -10.53 -2.00
N HIS A 139 4.20 -9.50 -2.82
CA HIS A 139 4.58 -9.60 -4.23
C HIS A 139 3.60 -10.35 -5.15
N THR A 140 2.36 -10.57 -4.71
CA THR A 140 1.29 -11.13 -5.55
C THR A 140 0.31 -10.08 -6.07
N ASP A 141 0.23 -8.91 -5.43
CA ASP A 141 -0.78 -7.88 -5.69
C ASP A 141 -0.68 -7.30 -7.11
N TYR A 142 0.52 -6.90 -7.53
CA TYR A 142 0.75 -6.40 -8.88
C TYR A 142 0.77 -7.51 -9.96
N MET A 143 0.66 -8.78 -9.56
CA MET A 143 0.45 -9.93 -10.46
C MET A 143 -1.02 -10.39 -10.48
N GLY A 144 -1.95 -9.61 -9.89
CA GLY A 144 -3.37 -9.96 -9.82
C GLY A 144 -3.68 -11.16 -8.91
N GLY A 145 -2.79 -11.45 -7.97
CA GLY A 145 -2.91 -12.51 -6.98
C GLY A 145 -3.78 -12.12 -5.77
N LEU A 146 -3.51 -12.73 -4.63
CA LEU A 146 -4.25 -12.58 -3.39
C LEU A 146 -3.36 -12.03 -2.28
N VAL A 147 -3.87 -11.07 -1.53
CA VAL A 147 -3.20 -10.53 -0.34
C VAL A 147 -4.11 -10.53 0.87
N LEU A 148 -3.53 -10.60 2.07
CA LEU A 148 -4.28 -10.58 3.32
C LEU A 148 -3.68 -9.57 4.33
N PRO A 149 -3.78 -8.26 4.06
CA PRO A 149 -3.38 -7.23 5.00
C PRO A 149 -4.44 -6.93 6.05
N MET A 150 -4.05 -6.22 7.10
CA MET A 150 -4.98 -5.57 8.03
C MET A 150 -4.57 -4.11 8.28
N ALA A 151 -5.57 -3.24 8.45
CA ALA A 151 -5.36 -1.88 8.94
C ALA A 151 -5.00 -1.93 10.43
N VAL A 152 -4.01 -1.14 10.86
CA VAL A 152 -3.49 -1.21 12.25
C VAL A 152 -3.92 0.00 13.08
N ASP A 153 -3.91 -0.15 14.42
CA ASP A 153 -4.21 0.90 15.41
C ASP A 153 -3.15 2.01 15.52
N ARG A 154 -2.38 2.21 14.45
CA ARG A 154 -1.42 3.29 14.23
C ARG A 154 -1.79 3.95 12.92
N GLY A 155 -1.66 5.27 12.84
CA GLY A 155 -2.10 6.01 11.67
C GLY A 155 -1.62 7.45 11.65
N THR A 156 -1.99 8.11 10.55
CA THR A 156 -1.73 9.52 10.28
C THR A 156 -3.04 10.29 10.44
N THR A 157 -2.97 11.45 11.09
CA THR A 157 -4.08 12.37 11.30
C THR A 157 -3.75 13.70 10.67
N VAL A 158 -4.69 14.25 9.89
CA VAL A 158 -4.61 15.60 9.29
C VAL A 158 -5.71 16.45 9.92
N THR A 159 -5.33 17.60 10.45
CA THR A 159 -6.17 18.51 11.25
C THR A 159 -6.04 19.90 10.66
N GLY A 160 -7.14 20.57 10.32
CA GLY A 160 -7.06 21.91 9.72
C GLY A 160 -8.36 22.44 9.17
N GLU A 161 -8.26 23.40 8.27
CA GLU A 161 -9.39 24.12 7.67
C GLU A 161 -9.33 24.03 6.14
N ARG A 162 -10.47 23.69 5.51
CA ARG A 162 -10.61 23.77 4.05
C ARG A 162 -10.78 25.22 3.61
N GLY A 163 -10.09 25.59 2.54
CA GLY A 163 -10.15 26.92 1.93
C GLY A 163 -8.87 27.29 1.19
N GLY A 164 -8.96 28.34 0.36
CA GLY A 164 -7.84 28.84 -0.45
C GLY A 164 -7.59 28.01 -1.71
N ASP A 165 -6.42 28.21 -2.30
CA ASP A 165 -5.96 27.66 -3.59
C ASP A 165 -4.69 26.80 -3.45
N VAL A 166 -4.31 26.49 -2.21
CA VAL A 166 -3.16 25.64 -1.89
C VAL A 166 -3.50 24.66 -0.78
N VAL A 167 -2.91 23.47 -0.83
CA VAL A 167 -2.81 22.55 0.31
C VAL A 167 -1.48 22.83 1.00
N ARG A 168 -1.53 23.42 2.20
CA ARG A 168 -0.40 23.67 3.08
C ARG A 168 -0.49 22.76 4.30
N LEU A 169 0.56 21.99 4.54
CA LEU A 169 0.64 21.06 5.65
C LEU A 169 1.99 21.19 6.36
N VAL A 170 1.94 21.20 7.69
CA VAL A 170 3.12 21.13 8.56
C VAL A 170 3.13 19.80 9.32
N SER A 171 4.31 19.27 9.62
CA SER A 171 4.47 18.03 10.39
C SER A 171 5.64 18.18 11.35
N ALA A 172 5.48 17.74 12.60
CA ALA A 172 6.58 17.74 13.56
C ALA A 172 7.62 16.64 13.25
N ASP A 173 7.23 15.61 12.50
CA ASP A 173 8.07 14.45 12.17
C ASP A 173 8.83 14.61 10.85
N GLU A 174 8.53 15.64 10.06
CA GLU A 174 9.14 15.91 8.75
C GLU A 174 9.76 17.31 8.70
N ALA A 175 10.83 17.46 7.92
CA ALA A 175 11.45 18.76 7.72
C ALA A 175 10.72 19.56 6.63
N GLY A 176 10.46 20.84 6.91
CA GLY A 176 9.83 21.77 5.97
C GLY A 176 8.33 21.57 5.82
N GLU A 177 7.67 22.60 5.30
CA GLU A 177 6.22 22.61 5.04
C GLU A 177 5.95 22.05 3.64
N ALA A 178 4.90 21.24 3.50
CA ALA A 178 4.38 20.85 2.20
C ALA A 178 3.40 21.92 1.72
N VAL A 179 3.76 22.67 0.69
CA VAL A 179 2.88 23.68 0.07
C VAL A 179 2.64 23.30 -1.38
N VAL A 180 1.40 22.98 -1.72
CA VAL A 180 1.02 22.42 -3.02
C VAL A 180 -0.15 23.21 -3.61
N ALA A 181 0.04 23.82 -4.78
CA ALA A 181 -1.04 24.48 -5.51
C ALA A 181 -2.05 23.47 -6.08
N LEU A 182 -3.32 23.87 -6.17
CA LEU A 182 -4.39 23.01 -6.69
C LEU A 182 -4.23 22.61 -8.16
N ASP A 183 -3.48 23.41 -8.92
CA ASP A 183 -3.17 23.20 -10.33
C ASP A 183 -1.86 22.42 -10.58
N VAL A 184 -1.26 21.82 -9.54
CA VAL A 184 -0.02 21.04 -9.67
C VAL A 184 -0.10 20.01 -10.80
N ASP A 185 0.93 20.00 -11.66
CA ASP A 185 1.03 19.09 -12.80
C ASP A 185 2.14 18.04 -12.66
N GLU A 186 3.19 18.32 -11.88
CA GLU A 186 4.33 17.43 -11.65
C GLU A 186 4.50 17.08 -10.17
N PRO A 187 3.75 16.10 -9.63
CA PRO A 187 3.84 15.72 -8.21
C PRO A 187 5.24 15.34 -7.73
N ALA A 188 6.02 14.64 -8.57
CA ALA A 188 7.36 14.19 -8.22
C ALA A 188 8.38 15.33 -8.04
N ALA A 189 8.09 16.54 -8.55
CA ALA A 189 8.94 17.71 -8.42
C ALA A 189 8.70 18.49 -7.12
N ALA A 190 7.66 18.14 -6.35
CA ALA A 190 7.36 18.82 -5.09
C ALA A 190 8.48 18.59 -4.05
N GLU A 191 8.78 19.65 -3.31
CA GLU A 191 9.71 19.65 -2.19
C GLU A 191 9.03 20.27 -0.95
N PRO A 192 9.40 19.85 0.27
CA PRO A 192 10.31 18.75 0.60
C PRO A 192 9.77 17.39 0.12
N ARG A 193 10.60 16.35 0.04
CA ARG A 193 10.24 15.03 -0.54
C ARG A 193 8.87 14.47 -0.10
N TRP A 194 8.44 14.68 1.14
CA TRP A 194 7.14 14.18 1.61
C TRP A 194 5.94 14.94 1.01
N ALA A 195 6.14 16.20 0.58
CA ALA A 195 5.15 17.00 -0.15
C ALA A 195 4.75 16.37 -1.49
N ARG A 196 5.58 15.47 -2.06
CA ARG A 196 5.24 14.71 -3.28
C ARG A 196 3.98 13.87 -3.10
N HIS A 197 3.77 13.28 -1.93
CA HIS A 197 2.56 12.52 -1.63
C HIS A 197 1.33 13.45 -1.60
N VAL A 198 1.46 14.61 -0.97
CA VAL A 198 0.39 15.65 -0.95
C VAL A 198 0.10 16.12 -2.38
N ALA A 199 1.14 16.40 -3.17
CA ALA A 199 1.02 16.80 -4.56
C ALA A 199 0.38 15.71 -5.43
N GLY A 200 0.71 14.44 -5.19
CA GLY A 200 0.07 13.30 -5.86
C GLY A 200 -1.43 13.27 -5.62
N VAL A 201 -1.87 13.48 -4.37
CA VAL A 201 -3.29 13.53 -4.01
C VAL A 201 -3.98 14.69 -4.70
N VAL A 202 -3.42 15.91 -4.63
CA VAL A 202 -3.99 17.10 -5.26
C VAL A 202 -4.08 16.91 -6.78
N TRP A 203 -3.03 16.40 -7.43
CA TRP A 203 -3.00 16.11 -8.85
C TRP A 203 -4.05 15.06 -9.26
N ALA A 204 -4.21 13.99 -8.48
CA ALA A 204 -5.11 12.88 -8.81
C ALA A 204 -6.58 13.21 -8.56
N LEU A 205 -6.87 14.02 -7.54
CA LEU A 205 -8.24 14.34 -7.11
C LEU A 205 -8.74 15.69 -7.63
N ARG A 206 -7.84 16.63 -7.95
CA ARG A 206 -8.13 18.00 -8.38
C ARG A 206 -9.20 18.67 -7.49
N PRO A 207 -8.96 18.81 -6.17
CA PRO A 207 -9.95 19.39 -5.27
C PRO A 207 -10.23 20.85 -5.63
N ARG A 208 -11.43 21.33 -5.29
CA ARG A 208 -11.88 22.69 -5.65
C ARG A 208 -11.33 23.79 -4.74
N GLU A 209 -10.97 23.42 -3.52
CA GLU A 209 -10.48 24.31 -2.49
C GLU A 209 -9.23 23.69 -1.86
N GLY A 210 -8.37 24.55 -1.36
CA GLY A 210 -7.16 24.19 -0.62
C GLY A 210 -7.45 23.67 0.78
N PHE A 211 -6.38 23.50 1.54
CA PHE A 211 -6.44 23.07 2.93
C PHE A 211 -5.22 23.60 3.67
N ASP A 212 -5.41 24.17 4.86
CA ASP A 212 -4.31 24.55 5.75
C ASP A 212 -4.41 23.74 7.04
N GLY A 213 -3.34 23.07 7.43
CA GLY A 213 -3.36 22.25 8.63
C GLY A 213 -2.05 21.59 9.02
N GLU A 214 -2.16 20.71 10.00
CA GLU A 214 -1.07 19.94 10.59
C GLU A 214 -1.26 18.44 10.36
N VAL A 215 -0.13 17.73 10.28
CA VAL A 215 -0.02 16.28 10.17
C VAL A 215 0.60 15.75 11.46
N ALA A 216 -0.04 14.75 12.05
CA ALA A 216 0.50 13.99 13.17
C ALA A 216 0.42 12.50 12.87
N THR A 217 1.50 11.74 13.09
CA THR A 217 1.50 10.29 12.84
C THR A 217 2.02 9.48 14.02
N THR A 218 1.43 8.30 14.19
CA THR A 218 1.92 7.28 15.14
C THR A 218 2.62 6.13 14.42
N LEU A 219 2.74 6.23 13.09
CA LEU A 219 3.45 5.25 12.27
C LEU A 219 4.95 5.57 12.27
N PRO A 220 5.82 4.58 12.51
CA PRO A 220 7.25 4.78 12.30
C PRO A 220 7.52 5.01 10.81
N LEU A 221 7.97 6.22 10.47
CA LEU A 221 8.24 6.62 9.10
C LEU A 221 9.25 5.68 8.42
N GLY A 222 8.91 5.22 7.21
CA GLY A 222 9.78 4.33 6.42
C GLY A 222 9.89 2.90 6.96
N ALA A 223 9.17 2.52 8.01
CA ALA A 223 9.21 1.17 8.57
C ALA A 223 8.52 0.11 7.69
N GLY A 224 7.75 0.54 6.69
CA GLY A 224 7.02 -0.37 5.82
C GLY A 224 5.58 -0.67 6.25
N LEU A 225 4.99 0.20 7.07
CA LEU A 225 3.58 0.14 7.50
C LEU A 225 2.66 1.10 6.72
N SER A 226 3.07 1.46 5.50
CA SER A 226 2.35 2.34 4.59
C SER A 226 2.03 3.72 5.17
N SER A 227 3.06 4.37 5.72
CA SER A 227 2.96 5.75 6.18
C SER A 227 2.65 6.73 5.04
N SER A 228 3.15 6.48 3.83
CA SER A 228 2.82 7.27 2.62
C SER A 228 1.34 7.17 2.29
N THR A 229 0.81 5.96 2.14
CA THR A 229 -0.59 5.75 1.81
C THR A 229 -1.54 6.24 2.91
N ALA A 230 -1.17 6.09 4.19
CA ALA A 230 -1.94 6.66 5.29
C ALA A 230 -2.00 8.20 5.21
N LEU A 231 -0.88 8.87 4.88
CA LEU A 231 -0.88 10.31 4.62
C LEU A 231 -1.78 10.66 3.43
N GLU A 232 -1.63 9.96 2.30
CA GLU A 232 -2.41 10.22 1.08
C GLU A 232 -3.92 10.09 1.32
N VAL A 233 -4.35 9.04 2.04
CA VAL A 233 -5.76 8.84 2.40
C VAL A 233 -6.26 9.93 3.35
N ALA A 234 -5.47 10.28 4.38
CA ALA A 234 -5.87 11.32 5.33
C ALA A 234 -5.99 12.70 4.65
N VAL A 235 -5.05 13.05 3.75
CA VAL A 235 -5.11 14.30 2.96
C VAL A 235 -6.32 14.30 2.04
N ALA A 236 -6.59 13.20 1.34
CA ALA A 236 -7.76 13.11 0.46
C ALA A 236 -9.08 13.33 1.20
N LEU A 237 -9.22 12.73 2.38
CA LEU A 237 -10.38 12.96 3.26
C LEU A 237 -10.43 14.42 3.77
N ALA A 238 -9.28 15.00 4.11
CA ALA A 238 -9.18 16.38 4.57
C ALA A 238 -9.63 17.39 3.50
N VAL A 239 -9.22 17.20 2.24
CA VAL A 239 -9.66 18.02 1.10
C VAL A 239 -11.08 17.69 0.62
N GLY A 240 -11.78 16.78 1.31
CA GLY A 240 -13.22 16.54 1.13
C GLY A 240 -13.58 15.51 0.07
N TYR A 241 -12.66 14.62 -0.29
CA TYR A 241 -12.96 13.52 -1.20
C TYR A 241 -13.85 12.47 -0.51
N ASP A 242 -14.97 12.12 -1.14
CA ASP A 242 -15.99 11.19 -0.63
C ASP A 242 -16.37 10.10 -1.66
N GLY A 243 -15.51 9.89 -2.66
CA GLY A 243 -15.74 8.93 -3.74
C GLY A 243 -15.88 7.49 -3.25
N ALA A 244 -16.47 6.64 -4.09
CA ALA A 244 -16.66 5.23 -3.77
C ALA A 244 -15.31 4.54 -3.50
N ARG A 245 -15.28 3.57 -2.58
CA ARG A 245 -14.06 2.91 -2.08
C ARG A 245 -13.05 2.55 -3.17
N LEU A 246 -13.52 1.94 -4.26
CA LEU A 246 -12.63 1.49 -5.34
C LEU A 246 -12.08 2.66 -6.15
N GLU A 247 -12.92 3.64 -6.49
CA GLU A 247 -12.49 4.86 -7.18
C GLU A 247 -11.47 5.63 -6.34
N PHE A 248 -11.71 5.68 -5.03
CA PHE A 248 -10.81 6.27 -4.07
C PHE A 248 -9.44 5.59 -4.08
N ALA A 249 -9.42 4.26 -3.91
CA ALA A 249 -8.18 3.49 -3.91
C ALA A 249 -7.41 3.63 -5.23
N SER A 250 -8.10 3.56 -6.37
CA SER A 250 -7.50 3.74 -7.69
C SER A 250 -6.97 5.15 -7.92
N ALA A 251 -7.64 6.18 -7.40
CA ALA A 251 -7.14 7.55 -7.49
C ALA A 251 -5.85 7.73 -6.68
N LEU A 252 -5.79 7.18 -5.46
CA LEU A 252 -4.61 7.26 -4.62
C LEU A 252 -3.46 6.38 -5.10
N GLN A 253 -3.73 5.25 -5.75
CA GLN A 253 -2.68 4.50 -6.43
C GLN A 253 -2.01 5.34 -7.53
N ARG A 254 -2.81 6.06 -8.34
CA ARG A 254 -2.25 6.98 -9.35
C ARG A 254 -1.48 8.13 -8.70
N ALA A 255 -1.96 8.65 -7.58
CA ALA A 255 -1.26 9.66 -6.79
C ALA A 255 0.14 9.17 -6.36
N GLU A 256 0.22 7.98 -5.76
CA GLU A 256 1.49 7.41 -5.29
C GLU A 256 2.46 7.13 -6.44
N GLN A 257 1.94 6.59 -7.56
CA GLN A 257 2.74 6.37 -8.77
C GLN A 257 3.26 7.68 -9.36
N ALA A 258 2.44 8.74 -9.41
CA ALA A 258 2.86 10.05 -9.91
C ALA A 258 3.86 10.75 -8.95
N ALA A 259 3.71 10.56 -7.64
CA ALA A 259 4.57 11.14 -6.62
C ALA A 259 5.96 10.47 -6.56
N THR A 260 6.02 9.16 -6.79
CA THR A 260 7.22 8.34 -6.50
C THR A 260 7.85 7.68 -7.72
N GLY A 261 7.09 7.52 -8.81
CA GLY A 261 7.47 6.71 -9.97
C GLY A 261 7.42 5.20 -9.75
N VAL A 262 6.99 4.74 -8.57
CA VAL A 262 6.98 3.32 -8.21
C VAL A 262 5.69 2.68 -8.69
N PRO A 263 5.72 1.59 -9.50
CA PRO A 263 4.53 0.95 -10.02
C PRO A 263 3.88 0.02 -8.96
N CYS A 264 3.40 0.61 -7.87
CA CYS A 264 2.77 -0.08 -6.74
C CYS A 264 1.40 -0.68 -7.10
N GLY A 265 1.00 -1.72 -6.38
CA GLY A 265 -0.35 -2.31 -6.45
C GLY A 265 -1.41 -1.49 -5.69
N LEU A 266 -2.58 -2.08 -5.46
CA LEU A 266 -3.72 -1.43 -4.79
C LEU A 266 -3.91 -1.87 -3.33
N MET A 267 -3.08 -2.79 -2.84
CA MET A 267 -3.25 -3.42 -1.52
C MET A 267 -3.35 -2.39 -0.40
N ASP A 268 -2.39 -1.47 -0.34
CA ASP A 268 -2.25 -0.50 0.74
C ASP A 268 -3.46 0.44 0.81
N GLN A 269 -3.88 0.97 -0.34
CA GLN A 269 -5.03 1.85 -0.46
C GLN A 269 -6.32 1.11 -0.08
N LEU A 270 -6.52 -0.10 -0.60
CA LEU A 270 -7.74 -0.87 -0.36
C LEU A 270 -7.92 -1.26 1.11
N VAL A 271 -6.85 -1.64 1.81
CA VAL A 271 -6.94 -2.02 3.23
C VAL A 271 -7.11 -0.81 4.14
N ILE A 272 -6.46 0.32 3.84
CA ILE A 272 -6.58 1.53 4.66
C ILE A 272 -7.96 2.16 4.52
N ILE A 273 -8.52 2.20 3.30
CA ILE A 273 -9.86 2.74 3.03
C ILE A 273 -10.96 1.73 3.41
N GLY A 274 -10.67 0.44 3.36
CA GLY A 274 -11.64 -0.65 3.54
C GLY A 274 -11.53 -1.44 4.84
N GLY A 275 -10.71 -1.00 5.80
CA GLY A 275 -10.42 -1.73 7.03
C GLY A 275 -11.66 -2.06 7.85
N VAL A 276 -11.65 -3.23 8.49
CA VAL A 276 -12.72 -3.72 9.36
C VAL A 276 -12.11 -4.07 10.71
N ALA A 277 -12.63 -3.47 11.79
CA ALA A 277 -12.13 -3.73 13.14
C ALA A 277 -12.16 -5.23 13.47
N GLY A 278 -11.06 -5.73 14.06
CA GLY A 278 -10.91 -7.16 14.39
C GLY A 278 -10.70 -8.09 13.19
N HIS A 279 -10.52 -7.58 11.96
CA HIS A 279 -10.38 -8.40 10.76
C HIS A 279 -9.17 -7.99 9.92
N ALA A 280 -8.51 -8.98 9.33
CA ALA A 280 -7.76 -8.78 8.10
C ALA A 280 -8.71 -8.69 6.90
N LEU A 281 -8.21 -8.20 5.77
CA LEU A 281 -8.98 -8.05 4.55
C LEU A 281 -8.34 -8.91 3.47
N LEU A 282 -9.01 -10.00 3.09
CA LEU A 282 -8.61 -10.79 1.91
C LEU A 282 -8.96 -9.96 0.68
N ILE A 283 -7.98 -9.67 -0.15
CA ILE A 283 -8.13 -8.88 -1.37
C ILE A 283 -7.74 -9.76 -2.54
N ASP A 284 -8.65 -9.93 -3.50
CA ASP A 284 -8.30 -10.47 -4.82
C ASP A 284 -7.90 -9.30 -5.73
N CYS A 285 -6.62 -9.19 -6.04
CA CYS A 285 -6.06 -8.03 -6.74
C CYS A 285 -6.40 -7.99 -8.24
N ALA A 286 -7.01 -9.04 -8.80
CA ALA A 286 -7.50 -9.03 -10.17
C ALA A 286 -8.95 -8.54 -10.29
N SER A 287 -9.81 -8.94 -9.36
CA SER A 287 -11.23 -8.54 -9.32
C SER A 287 -11.49 -7.32 -8.43
N LEU A 288 -10.56 -7.02 -7.52
CA LEU A 288 -10.64 -5.99 -6.48
C LEU A 288 -11.78 -6.25 -5.47
N GLU A 289 -12.30 -7.48 -5.43
CA GLU A 289 -13.21 -7.94 -4.39
C GLU A 289 -12.45 -8.05 -3.06
N THR A 290 -13.12 -7.66 -1.98
CA THR A 290 -12.56 -7.74 -0.63
C THR A 290 -13.48 -8.52 0.31
N ALA A 291 -12.90 -9.34 1.17
CA ALA A 291 -13.62 -10.15 2.14
C ALA A 291 -12.93 -10.05 3.51
N PRO A 292 -13.65 -9.65 4.58
CA PRO A 292 -13.07 -9.61 5.92
C PRO A 292 -12.83 -11.04 6.43
N VAL A 293 -11.65 -11.25 7.04
CA VAL A 293 -11.23 -12.51 7.69
C VAL A 293 -10.96 -12.18 9.16
N PRO A 294 -11.66 -12.80 10.12
CA PRO A 294 -11.49 -12.48 11.53
C PRO A 294 -10.08 -12.84 12.01
N ILE A 295 -9.49 -11.96 12.81
CA ILE A 295 -8.30 -12.28 13.60
C ILE A 295 -8.78 -12.90 14.92
N PRO A 296 -8.39 -14.13 15.27
CA PRO A 296 -8.78 -14.76 16.53
C PRO A 296 -8.29 -13.95 17.74
N ASP A 297 -9.11 -13.87 18.80
CA ASP A 297 -8.77 -13.13 20.03
C ASP A 297 -7.59 -13.76 20.78
N GLU A 298 -7.31 -15.04 20.54
CA GLU A 298 -6.19 -15.77 21.13
C GLU A 298 -4.84 -15.46 20.46
N VAL A 299 -4.82 -14.55 19.48
CA VAL A 299 -3.63 -14.22 18.68
C VAL A 299 -3.31 -12.72 18.75
N ASP A 300 -2.08 -12.42 19.14
CA ASP A 300 -1.48 -11.09 19.00
C ASP A 300 -0.71 -10.99 17.67
N VAL A 301 -0.85 -9.86 16.98
CA VAL A 301 -0.01 -9.51 15.84
C VAL A 301 1.10 -8.57 16.30
N VAL A 302 2.35 -8.99 16.12
CA VAL A 302 3.54 -8.25 16.55
C VAL A 302 4.35 -7.81 15.35
N ILE A 303 4.77 -6.55 15.34
CA ILE A 303 5.62 -5.98 14.30
C ILE A 303 6.96 -5.60 14.91
N ALA A 304 8.05 -6.09 14.33
CA ALA A 304 9.41 -5.74 14.72
C ALA A 304 10.15 -5.13 13.54
N HIS A 305 10.79 -3.99 13.75
CA HIS A 305 11.59 -3.34 12.72
C HIS A 305 13.03 -3.86 12.77
N SER A 306 13.57 -4.29 11.62
CA SER A 306 14.95 -4.79 11.50
C SER A 306 16.02 -3.74 11.80
N GLY A 307 15.66 -2.45 11.77
CA GLY A 307 16.61 -1.33 11.85
C GLY A 307 17.36 -1.09 10.54
N GLN A 308 17.08 -1.84 9.47
CA GLN A 308 17.55 -1.54 8.12
C GLN A 308 16.51 -0.72 7.38
N ARG A 309 16.93 0.44 6.85
CA ARG A 309 16.12 1.24 5.93
C ARG A 309 16.13 0.59 4.55
N ARG A 310 15.05 0.80 3.79
CA ARG A 310 14.87 0.30 2.43
C ARG A 310 15.59 1.21 1.43
N GLU A 311 16.91 1.12 1.33
CA GLU A 311 17.69 1.94 0.38
C GLU A 311 17.69 1.35 -1.05
N LEU A 312 17.70 0.02 -1.17
CA LEU A 312 17.75 -0.72 -2.45
C LEU A 312 16.36 -1.08 -3.03
N GLY A 313 15.29 -0.78 -2.29
CA GLY A 313 13.97 -1.37 -2.52
C GLY A 313 13.30 -0.98 -3.84
N LEU A 314 13.50 0.26 -4.33
CA LEU A 314 12.75 0.74 -5.49
C LEU A 314 13.18 0.10 -6.82
N SER A 315 14.50 -0.01 -7.06
CA SER A 315 15.01 -0.66 -8.26
C SER A 315 14.83 -2.18 -8.19
N ALA A 316 15.06 -2.79 -7.03
CA ALA A 316 14.90 -4.22 -6.84
C ALA A 316 13.43 -4.66 -6.96
N TYR A 317 12.49 -3.85 -6.46
CA TYR A 317 11.06 -4.09 -6.63
C TYR A 317 10.64 -4.08 -8.11
N ALA A 318 11.06 -3.04 -8.86
CA ALA A 318 10.78 -2.96 -10.29
C ALA A 318 11.39 -4.13 -11.07
N GLU A 319 12.59 -4.57 -10.70
CA GLU A 319 13.24 -5.74 -11.27
C GLU A 319 12.45 -7.03 -11.01
N ARG A 320 11.98 -7.24 -9.78
CA ARG A 320 11.16 -8.42 -9.43
C ARG A 320 9.85 -8.46 -10.20
N ARG A 321 9.19 -7.30 -10.35
CA ARG A 321 8.00 -7.18 -11.18
C ARG A 321 8.29 -7.57 -12.63
N ALA A 322 9.35 -7.02 -13.23
CA ALA A 322 9.75 -7.34 -14.60
C ALA A 322 10.08 -8.84 -14.79
N GLN A 323 10.70 -9.47 -13.79
CA GLN A 323 10.96 -10.91 -13.80
C GLN A 323 9.66 -11.74 -13.75
N CYS A 324 8.66 -11.31 -12.97
CA CYS A 324 7.35 -11.98 -12.96
C CYS A 324 6.61 -11.81 -14.29
N GLU A 325 6.61 -10.60 -14.86
CA GLU A 325 6.03 -10.33 -16.18
C GLU A 325 6.71 -11.15 -17.29
N ALA A 326 8.03 -11.32 -17.21
CA ALA A 326 8.77 -12.20 -18.11
C ALA A 326 8.38 -13.69 -17.95
N ALA A 327 8.10 -14.13 -16.73
CA ALA A 327 7.56 -15.48 -16.50
C ALA A 327 6.14 -15.62 -17.06
N GLU A 328 5.27 -14.60 -16.93
CA GLU A 328 3.93 -14.61 -17.52
C GLU A 328 3.96 -14.71 -19.04
N ALA A 329 4.98 -14.15 -19.70
CA ALA A 329 5.17 -14.31 -21.14
C ALA A 329 5.43 -15.77 -21.55
N VAL A 330 5.83 -16.65 -20.62
CA VAL A 330 6.10 -18.08 -20.87
C VAL A 330 4.88 -18.95 -20.54
N VAL A 331 4.25 -18.73 -19.38
CA VAL A 331 3.19 -19.63 -18.86
C VAL A 331 1.79 -19.01 -18.80
N GLY A 332 1.65 -17.77 -19.25
CA GLY A 332 0.42 -16.98 -19.05
C GLY A 332 0.33 -16.39 -17.64
N PRO A 333 -0.83 -15.80 -17.28
CA PRO A 333 -0.98 -15.10 -16.00
C PRO A 333 -0.62 -15.96 -14.80
N LEU A 334 0.31 -15.52 -13.96
CA LEU A 334 0.82 -16.34 -12.84
C LEU A 334 -0.30 -16.70 -11.85
N ARG A 335 -1.32 -15.84 -11.69
CA ARG A 335 -2.48 -16.14 -10.84
C ARG A 335 -3.27 -17.40 -11.24
N ALA A 336 -3.17 -17.80 -12.51
CA ALA A 336 -3.90 -18.92 -13.10
C ALA A 336 -2.99 -20.10 -13.45
N ALA A 337 -1.66 -19.92 -13.36
CA ALA A 337 -0.69 -20.97 -13.66
C ALA A 337 -0.69 -22.05 -12.58
N SER A 338 -0.54 -23.31 -13.02
CA SER A 338 -0.33 -24.45 -12.15
C SER A 338 1.14 -24.60 -11.74
N ARG A 339 1.40 -25.30 -10.63
CA ARG A 339 2.77 -25.64 -10.21
C ARG A 339 3.55 -26.38 -11.30
N ALA A 340 2.90 -27.26 -12.05
CA ALA A 340 3.54 -28.02 -13.13
C ALA A 340 4.01 -27.14 -14.30
N GLU A 341 3.19 -26.17 -14.70
CA GLU A 341 3.56 -25.19 -15.75
C GLU A 341 4.73 -24.33 -15.29
N VAL A 342 4.73 -23.89 -14.02
CA VAL A 342 5.84 -23.13 -13.44
C VAL A 342 7.13 -23.93 -13.45
N GLU A 343 7.13 -25.18 -12.99
CA GLU A 343 8.35 -26.01 -12.98
C GLU A 343 8.90 -26.29 -14.38
N ALA A 344 8.06 -26.22 -15.42
CA ALA A 344 8.47 -26.36 -16.81
C ALA A 344 9.17 -25.11 -17.40
N ILE A 345 9.13 -23.95 -16.72
CA ILE A 345 9.83 -22.73 -17.17
C ILE A 345 11.33 -23.03 -17.24
N ALA A 346 11.95 -22.91 -18.41
CA ALA A 346 13.36 -23.28 -18.61
C ALA A 346 14.34 -22.40 -17.82
N ASP A 347 14.11 -21.08 -17.79
CA ASP A 347 14.96 -20.14 -17.06
C ASP A 347 14.80 -20.34 -15.54
N PRO A 348 15.87 -20.71 -14.82
CA PRO A 348 15.79 -20.99 -13.38
C PRO A 348 15.46 -19.77 -12.54
N LEU A 349 15.83 -18.56 -12.96
CA LEU A 349 15.49 -17.32 -12.25
C LEU A 349 13.99 -17.04 -12.37
N LEU A 350 13.46 -17.07 -13.59
CA LEU A 350 12.02 -16.84 -13.84
C LEU A 350 11.17 -17.90 -13.15
N ARG A 351 11.61 -19.17 -13.20
CA ARG A 351 10.96 -20.29 -12.49
C ARG A 351 10.81 -20.01 -10.99
N ARG A 352 11.88 -19.56 -10.33
CA ARG A 352 11.83 -19.22 -8.90
C ARG A 352 10.85 -18.08 -8.61
N ARG A 353 10.88 -16.99 -9.40
CA ARG A 353 9.95 -15.86 -9.20
C ARG A 353 8.49 -16.30 -9.38
N ALA A 354 8.21 -17.07 -10.42
CA ALA A 354 6.89 -17.63 -10.68
C ALA A 354 6.43 -18.59 -9.58
N ARG A 355 7.32 -19.46 -9.08
CA ARG A 355 7.02 -20.40 -7.99
C ARG A 355 6.59 -19.68 -6.74
N HIS A 356 7.27 -18.60 -6.37
CA HIS A 356 6.85 -17.77 -5.24
C HIS A 356 5.42 -17.28 -5.43
N VAL A 357 5.10 -16.59 -6.53
CA VAL A 357 3.78 -15.99 -6.76
C VAL A 357 2.66 -17.04 -6.75
N VAL A 358 2.85 -18.18 -7.43
CA VAL A 358 1.84 -19.25 -7.48
C VAL A 358 1.62 -19.86 -6.10
N SER A 359 2.71 -20.25 -5.41
CA SER A 359 2.61 -20.88 -4.10
C SER A 359 2.14 -19.91 -3.00
N GLU A 360 2.46 -18.62 -3.11
CA GLU A 360 2.00 -17.60 -2.16
C GLU A 360 0.49 -17.37 -2.28
N ASN A 361 -0.07 -17.38 -3.48
CA ASN A 361 -1.52 -17.32 -3.69
C ASN A 361 -2.25 -18.52 -3.04
N GLU A 362 -1.64 -19.70 -3.03
CA GLU A 362 -2.16 -20.86 -2.31
C GLU A 362 -2.04 -20.65 -0.79
N ARG A 363 -0.88 -20.22 -0.30
CA ARG A 363 -0.68 -19.93 1.13
C ARG A 363 -1.65 -18.88 1.68
N VAL A 364 -1.96 -17.83 0.93
CA VAL A 364 -2.93 -16.80 1.34
C VAL A 364 -4.32 -17.39 1.57
N ARG A 365 -4.74 -18.30 0.69
CA ARG A 365 -6.03 -19.00 0.79
C ARG A 365 -6.09 -19.89 2.02
N ASP A 366 -5.03 -20.67 2.23
CA ASP A 366 -4.94 -21.61 3.34
C ASP A 366 -4.81 -20.87 4.67
N PHE A 367 -4.07 -19.76 4.70
CA PHE A 367 -3.93 -18.91 5.88
C PHE A 367 -5.25 -18.25 6.25
N ALA A 368 -6.00 -17.72 5.27
CA ALA A 368 -7.33 -17.16 5.51
C ALA A 368 -8.31 -18.23 6.05
N ALA A 369 -8.22 -19.46 5.54
CA ALA A 369 -9.01 -20.59 6.04
C ALA A 369 -8.63 -20.95 7.48
N ALA A 370 -7.33 -21.04 7.79
CA ALA A 370 -6.79 -21.37 9.10
C ALA A 370 -7.23 -20.35 10.17
N LEU A 371 -7.11 -19.05 9.89
CA LEU A 371 -7.63 -18.00 10.78
C LEU A 371 -9.14 -18.12 10.99
N SER A 372 -9.90 -18.37 9.91
CA SER A 372 -11.36 -18.49 9.98
C SER A 372 -11.83 -19.73 10.75
N SER A 373 -11.01 -20.78 10.82
CA SER A 373 -11.30 -22.00 11.57
C SER A 373 -10.74 -22.01 12.99
N GLY A 374 -10.05 -20.95 13.42
CA GLY A 374 -9.41 -20.90 14.74
C GLY A 374 -8.21 -21.84 14.86
N ASP A 375 -7.44 -22.00 13.79
CA ASP A 375 -6.19 -22.79 13.73
C ASP A 375 -4.98 -21.85 13.52
N PRO A 376 -4.58 -21.09 14.55
CA PRO A 376 -3.50 -20.12 14.43
C PRO A 376 -2.11 -20.78 14.32
N GLU A 377 -1.98 -22.06 14.68
CA GLU A 377 -0.76 -22.86 14.48
C GLU A 377 -0.48 -23.09 13.00
N THR A 378 -1.49 -23.53 12.23
CA THR A 378 -1.35 -23.65 10.77
C THR A 378 -1.11 -22.30 10.11
N ALA A 379 -1.80 -21.24 10.58
CA ALA A 379 -1.56 -19.89 10.08
C ALA A 379 -0.10 -19.45 10.32
N GLY A 380 0.45 -19.71 11.51
CA GLY A 380 1.85 -19.45 11.85
C GLY A 380 2.83 -20.21 10.95
N ALA A 381 2.62 -21.52 10.75
CA ALA A 381 3.46 -22.32 9.87
C ALA A 381 3.48 -21.79 8.43
N LEU A 382 2.32 -21.35 7.90
CA LEU A 382 2.23 -20.75 6.57
C LEU A 382 2.98 -19.42 6.46
N MET A 383 3.14 -18.65 7.55
CA MET A 383 4.02 -17.47 7.55
C MET A 383 5.48 -17.86 7.41
N ASP A 384 5.93 -18.89 8.12
CA ASP A 384 7.30 -19.37 8.05
C ASP A 384 7.61 -19.87 6.62
N GLU A 385 6.66 -20.54 5.97
CA GLU A 385 6.77 -20.96 4.57
C GLU A 385 6.79 -19.77 3.59
N SER A 386 5.94 -18.77 3.82
CA SER A 386 5.94 -17.52 3.03
C SER A 386 7.30 -16.82 3.15
N HIS A 387 7.85 -16.71 4.37
CA HIS A 387 9.17 -16.11 4.58
C HIS A 387 10.27 -16.85 3.81
N ARG A 388 10.30 -18.18 3.92
CA ARG A 388 11.27 -19.00 3.18
C ARG A 388 11.15 -18.79 1.67
N SER A 389 9.91 -18.75 1.14
CA SER A 389 9.69 -18.48 -0.28
C SER A 389 10.16 -17.06 -0.68
N LEU A 390 9.96 -16.06 0.17
CA LEU A 390 10.45 -14.70 -0.07
C LEU A 390 11.98 -14.59 -0.05
N ALA A 391 12.63 -15.37 0.82
CA ALA A 391 14.09 -15.41 0.92
C ALA A 391 14.72 -16.20 -0.23
N GLU A 392 14.20 -17.38 -0.55
CA GLU A 392 14.84 -18.34 -1.48
C GLU A 392 14.35 -18.22 -2.92
N ASP A 393 13.02 -18.21 -3.11
CA ASP A 393 12.42 -18.17 -4.44
C ASP A 393 12.28 -16.74 -4.97
N PHE A 394 11.84 -15.80 -4.12
CA PHE A 394 11.65 -14.42 -4.52
C PHE A 394 12.91 -13.57 -4.32
N ASP A 395 13.81 -13.97 -3.42
CA ASP A 395 15.08 -13.29 -3.16
C ASP A 395 14.90 -11.80 -2.85
N CYS A 396 14.03 -11.52 -1.88
CA CYS A 396 13.77 -10.16 -1.38
C CYS A 396 14.03 -9.99 0.13
N SER A 397 14.56 -11.02 0.80
CA SER A 397 14.99 -10.91 2.20
C SER A 397 16.41 -10.37 2.34
N THR A 398 16.88 -10.19 3.58
CA THR A 398 18.27 -9.87 3.93
C THR A 398 18.68 -10.72 5.14
N PRO A 399 19.99 -10.93 5.36
CA PRO A 399 20.45 -11.65 6.55
C PRO A 399 19.91 -11.08 7.87
N LYS A 400 19.69 -9.76 7.95
CA LYS A 400 19.15 -9.12 9.15
C LYS A 400 17.64 -9.35 9.32
N LEU A 401 16.89 -9.43 8.22
CA LEU A 401 15.48 -9.84 8.25
C LEU A 401 15.38 -11.32 8.66
N ASP A 402 16.19 -12.17 8.05
CA ASP A 402 16.20 -13.62 8.34
C ASP A 402 16.57 -13.89 9.82
N GLU A 403 17.58 -13.19 10.34
CA GLU A 403 17.96 -13.27 11.75
C GLU A 403 16.83 -12.78 12.68
N LEU A 404 16.14 -11.69 12.31
CA LEU A 404 15.02 -11.18 13.10
C LEU A 404 13.83 -12.15 13.07
N VAL A 405 13.51 -12.76 11.93
CA VAL A 405 12.49 -13.79 11.83
C VAL A 405 12.85 -14.99 12.71
N ALA A 406 14.08 -15.50 12.60
CA ALA A 406 14.53 -16.64 13.40
C ALA A 406 14.47 -16.34 14.90
N ARG A 407 14.88 -15.14 15.32
CA ARG A 407 14.83 -14.69 16.72
C ARG A 407 13.41 -14.61 17.25
N LEU A 408 12.50 -13.98 16.52
CA LEU A 408 11.09 -13.91 16.89
C LEU A 408 10.48 -15.31 16.95
N ARG A 409 10.73 -16.14 15.93
CA ARG A 409 10.20 -17.49 15.86
C ARG A 409 10.67 -18.38 17.01
N GLY A 410 11.90 -18.17 17.50
CA GLY A 410 12.47 -18.83 18.67
C GLY A 410 11.91 -18.34 20.02
N THR A 411 11.11 -17.28 20.04
CA THR A 411 10.48 -16.76 21.27
C THR A 411 9.27 -17.62 21.66
N PRO A 412 9.17 -18.11 22.91
CA PRO A 412 8.03 -18.90 23.36
C PRO A 412 6.69 -18.19 23.13
N GLY A 413 5.75 -18.91 22.53
CA GLY A 413 4.42 -18.37 22.20
C GLY A 413 4.30 -17.75 20.81
N VAL A 414 5.41 -17.55 20.08
CA VAL A 414 5.36 -17.16 18.65
C VAL A 414 4.99 -18.37 17.80
N LEU A 415 3.95 -18.20 16.99
CA LEU A 415 3.37 -19.24 16.12
C LEU A 415 4.03 -19.27 14.75
N GLY A 416 4.37 -18.09 14.22
CA GLY A 416 5.04 -17.92 12.94
C GLY A 416 5.50 -16.48 12.75
N ALA A 417 6.52 -16.28 11.91
CA ALA A 417 7.06 -14.96 11.62
C ALA A 417 7.57 -14.85 10.19
N ARG A 418 7.42 -13.67 9.59
CA ARG A 418 7.92 -13.38 8.24
C ARG A 418 8.21 -11.91 8.03
N LEU A 419 9.11 -11.60 7.10
CA LEU A 419 9.21 -10.23 6.58
C LEU A 419 7.84 -9.76 6.04
N THR A 420 7.58 -8.45 6.08
CA THR A 420 6.33 -7.86 5.56
C THR A 420 6.61 -6.59 4.74
N GLY A 421 5.86 -6.43 3.65
CA GLY A 421 6.11 -5.45 2.61
C GLY A 421 7.21 -5.89 1.63
N ALA A 422 7.71 -4.93 0.86
CA ALA A 422 8.60 -5.16 -0.28
C ALA A 422 9.93 -5.90 -0.01
N GLY A 423 10.35 -6.09 1.24
CA GLY A 423 11.65 -6.68 1.56
C GLY A 423 12.83 -5.69 1.49
N TRP A 424 14.05 -6.23 1.43
CA TRP A 424 15.35 -5.53 1.48
C TRP A 424 15.50 -4.56 2.66
N GLY A 425 14.90 -4.93 3.80
CA GLY A 425 14.82 -4.12 5.03
C GLY A 425 13.38 -3.89 5.49
N GLY A 426 13.20 -3.02 6.48
CA GLY A 426 11.89 -2.74 7.09
C GLY A 426 11.52 -3.73 8.19
N CYS A 427 10.26 -4.18 8.20
CA CYS A 427 9.68 -4.95 9.30
C CYS A 427 9.53 -6.45 9.04
N VAL A 428 9.45 -7.17 10.15
CA VAL A 428 8.93 -8.53 10.30
C VAL A 428 7.59 -8.44 11.02
N VAL A 429 6.63 -9.26 10.59
CA VAL A 429 5.37 -9.50 11.29
C VAL A 429 5.38 -10.91 11.86
N ALA A 430 4.89 -11.05 13.08
CA ALA A 430 4.74 -12.33 13.76
C ALA A 430 3.32 -12.49 14.28
N LEU A 431 2.80 -13.72 14.22
CA LEU A 431 1.66 -14.15 15.00
C LEU A 431 2.17 -14.78 16.29
N ALA A 432 1.64 -14.34 17.42
CA ALA A 432 1.96 -14.88 18.72
C ALA A 432 0.67 -15.20 19.48
N ARG A 433 0.73 -16.13 20.44
CA ARG A 433 -0.38 -16.32 21.37
C ARG A 433 -0.61 -15.03 22.17
N ALA A 434 -1.87 -14.73 22.43
CA ALA A 434 -2.26 -13.60 23.26
C ALA A 434 -1.48 -13.63 24.60
N GLY A 435 -0.83 -12.51 24.93
CA GLY A 435 -0.06 -12.36 26.16
C GLY A 435 1.37 -12.91 26.13
N ALA A 436 1.83 -13.53 25.04
CA ALA A 436 3.23 -13.93 24.89
C ALA A 436 4.14 -12.69 24.91
N THR A 437 5.25 -12.75 25.65
CA THR A 437 6.24 -11.67 25.69
C THR A 437 7.13 -11.75 24.44
N VAL A 438 6.87 -10.87 23.48
CA VAL A 438 7.58 -10.83 22.19
C VAL A 438 8.15 -9.44 21.97
N ASP A 439 9.41 -9.37 21.58
CA ASP A 439 10.08 -8.12 21.22
C ASP A 439 9.45 -7.52 19.97
N GLY A 440 8.89 -6.33 20.10
CA GLY A 440 8.24 -5.62 19.00
C GLY A 440 7.03 -4.84 19.48
N ARG A 441 6.26 -4.34 18.52
CA ARG A 441 5.04 -3.58 18.77
C ARG A 441 3.84 -4.44 18.45
N ARG A 442 3.01 -4.71 19.46
CA ARG A 442 1.66 -5.25 19.24
C ARG A 442 0.80 -4.23 18.51
N VAL A 443 0.07 -4.70 17.52
CA VAL A 443 -0.92 -3.92 16.75
C VAL A 443 -2.25 -4.65 16.73
N ARG A 444 -3.33 -3.88 16.60
CA ARG A 444 -4.70 -4.44 16.46
C ARG A 444 -5.30 -4.09 15.11
N ALA A 445 -6.12 -5.00 14.58
CA ALA A 445 -6.93 -4.74 13.40
C ALA A 445 -8.00 -3.68 13.71
N VAL A 446 -8.01 -2.58 12.96
CA VAL A 446 -8.96 -1.45 13.15
C VAL A 446 -9.83 -1.21 11.92
N GLY A 447 -10.82 -0.33 12.08
CA GLY A 447 -11.67 0.11 10.98
C GLY A 447 -10.96 1.00 9.97
N ALA A 448 -11.68 1.30 8.89
CA ALA A 448 -11.25 2.17 7.81
C ALA A 448 -10.88 3.59 8.24
N ALA A 449 -10.13 4.28 7.36
CA ALA A 449 -9.93 5.71 7.42
C ALA A 449 -11.27 6.48 7.48
N SER A 450 -11.30 7.58 8.21
CA SER A 450 -12.52 8.36 8.43
C SER A 450 -12.26 9.83 8.74
N VAL A 451 -13.26 10.68 8.47
CA VAL A 451 -13.33 12.03 9.01
C VAL A 451 -13.87 11.93 10.44
N LEU A 452 -13.09 12.40 11.40
CA LEU A 452 -13.42 12.42 12.81
C LEU A 452 -14.32 13.62 13.11
N ARG A 453 -15.33 13.41 13.96
CA ARG A 453 -16.12 14.50 14.52
C ARG A 453 -15.32 15.15 15.66
N TRP A 454 -15.26 16.47 15.68
CA TRP A 454 -14.65 17.24 16.77
C TRP A 454 -15.54 18.39 17.20
#